data_AF-A0A3M1F1F8-F1
#
_entry.id   AF-A0A3M1F1F8-F1
#
_cell.length_a   1.000
_cell.length_b   1.000
_cell.length_c   1.000
_cell.angle_alpha   90.00
_cell.angle_beta   90.00
_cell.angle_gamma   90.00
#
_symmetry.space_group_name_H-M   'P 1'
#
loop_
_entity.id
_entity.type
_entity.pdbx_description
1 polymer ?
#
loop_
_entity_poly.entity_id
_entity_poly.type
_entity_poly.pdbx_seq_one_letter_code
_entity_poly.pdbx_strand_id
1 'polypeptide(L)' 'GSACSSGSLSPSHVLRAMGLPEGRVGSAIRFSLGRGNTLEEIEYTVARLEEIVARVRAVASSAEGGARETRPFEEVP' A
#
# COMPACT_ATOMS: atom_id res chain seq x y z
N GLY A 1 6.90 12.89 -4.83
CA GLY A 1 6.30 13.59 -3.69
C GLY A 1 5.26 12.69 -3.05
N SER A 2 5.49 12.27 -1.80
CA SER A 2 4.48 11.60 -0.97
C SER A 2 3.60 12.66 -0.30
N ALA A 3 2.36 12.31 0.06
CA ALA A 3 1.47 13.21 0.82
C ALA A 3 2.12 13.71 2.13
N CYS A 4 2.98 12.88 2.74
CA CYS A 4 3.78 13.25 3.91
C CYS A 4 4.80 14.38 3.62
N SER A 5 5.31 14.47 2.39
CA SER A 5 6.23 15.53 1.97
C SER A 5 5.52 16.83 1.58
N SER A 6 4.20 16.82 1.38
CA SER A 6 3.39 17.99 0.99
C SER A 6 2.59 18.59 2.15
N GLY A 7 2.80 18.13 3.38
CA GLY A 7 2.19 18.71 4.60
C GLY A 7 0.74 18.30 4.86
N SER A 8 0.15 17.40 4.08
CA SER A 8 -1.22 16.93 4.28
C SER A 8 -1.23 15.50 4.78
N LEU A 9 -1.53 15.31 6.07
CA LEU A 9 -1.76 14.00 6.69
C LEU A 9 -3.18 13.46 6.39
N SER A 10 -3.99 14.19 5.62
CA SER A 10 -5.34 13.77 5.32
C SER A 10 -5.35 12.54 4.40
N PRO A 11 -6.16 11.51 4.70
CA PRO A 11 -6.32 10.35 3.84
C PRO A 11 -6.91 10.73 2.47
N SER A 12 -6.62 9.94 1.44
CA SER A 12 -7.06 10.24 0.07
C SER A 12 -8.59 10.31 -0.05
N HIS A 13 -9.10 11.47 -0.47
CA HIS A 13 -10.54 11.67 -0.68
C HIS A 13 -11.11 10.72 -1.75
N VAL A 14 -10.31 10.38 -2.77
CA VAL A 14 -10.72 9.46 -3.84
C VAL A 14 -10.90 8.05 -3.29
N LEU A 15 -9.97 7.56 -2.48
CA LEU A 15 -10.06 6.22 -1.88
C LEU A 15 -11.28 6.12 -0.95
N ARG A 16 -11.60 7.20 -0.22
CA ARG A 16 -12.82 7.30 0.59
C ARG A 16 -14.08 7.28 -0.27
N ALA A 17 -14.11 8.04 -1.37
CA ALA A 17 -15.24 8.06 -2.30
C ALA A 17 -15.46 6.70 -2.99
N MET A 18 -14.41 5.90 -3.17
CA MET A 18 -14.50 4.51 -3.65
C MET A 18 -15.03 3.53 -2.58
N GLY A 19 -15.31 3.99 -1.35
CA GLY A 19 -15.87 3.15 -0.28
C GLY A 19 -14.87 2.21 0.38
N LEU A 20 -13.56 2.47 0.27
CA LEU A 20 -12.55 1.65 0.94
C LEU A 20 -12.63 1.81 2.47
N PRO A 21 -12.49 0.71 3.25
CA PRO A 21 -12.43 0.79 4.71
C PRO A 21 -11.30 1.72 5.16
N GLU A 22 -11.51 2.53 6.20
CA GLU A 22 -10.51 3.50 6.69
C GLU A 22 -9.14 2.86 6.99
N GLY A 23 -9.12 1.60 7.45
CA GLY A 23 -7.88 0.84 7.67
C GLY A 23 -7.05 0.56 6.40
N ARG A 24 -7.68 0.62 5.21
CA ARG A 24 -7.01 0.46 3.90
C ARG A 24 -6.65 1.79 3.26
N VAL A 25 -7.43 2.86 3.52
CA VAL A 25 -7.19 4.19 2.93
C VAL A 25 -5.80 4.72 3.29
N GLY A 26 -5.36 4.53 4.54
CA GLY A 26 -4.05 4.99 5.02
C GLY A 26 -2.85 4.16 4.57
N SER A 27 -3.05 2.99 3.96
CA SER A 27 -1.99 2.06 3.56
C SER A 27 -1.85 1.88 2.05
N ALA A 28 -2.57 2.67 1.25
CA ALA A 28 -2.56 2.57 -0.19
C ALA A 28 -1.26 3.11 -0.82
N ILE A 29 -0.75 2.38 -1.80
CA ILE A 29 0.42 2.74 -2.62
C ILE A 29 -0.02 2.75 -4.08
N ARG A 30 0.37 3.79 -4.83
CA ARG A 30 0.10 3.91 -6.28
C ARG A 30 1.41 3.78 -7.05
N PHE A 31 1.51 2.77 -7.91
CA PHE A 31 2.53 2.69 -8.93
C PHE A 31 2.00 3.26 -10.25
N SER A 32 2.82 4.05 -10.94
CA SER A 32 2.49 4.59 -12.25
C SER A 32 3.60 4.20 -13.20
N LEU A 33 3.27 3.39 -14.21
CA LEU A 33 4.22 2.89 -15.19
C LEU A 33 4.18 3.75 -16.46
N GLY A 34 5.26 3.73 -17.22
CA GLY A 34 5.42 4.45 -18.48
C GLY A 34 6.28 3.68 -19.45
N ARG A 35 6.41 4.18 -20.68
CA ARG A 35 7.08 3.49 -21.81
C ARG A 35 8.52 3.01 -21.54
N GLY A 36 9.23 3.64 -20.60
CA GLY A 36 10.61 3.29 -20.28
C GLY A 36 10.78 2.21 -19.21
N ASN A 37 9.70 1.67 -18.63
CA ASN A 37 9.82 0.64 -17.61
C ASN A 37 10.12 -0.71 -18.27
N THR A 38 11.04 -1.47 -17.71
CA THR A 38 11.36 -2.83 -18.16
C THR A 38 10.77 -3.89 -17.23
N LEU A 39 10.71 -5.13 -17.69
CA LEU A 39 10.20 -6.23 -16.88
C LEU A 39 11.10 -6.48 -15.65
N GLU A 40 12.40 -6.38 -15.84
CA GLU A 40 13.41 -6.57 -14.78
C GLU A 40 13.24 -5.54 -13.65
N GLU A 41 12.88 -4.30 -13.99
CA GLU A 41 12.59 -3.25 -13.00
C GLU A 41 11.32 -3.56 -12.21
N ILE A 42 10.29 -4.13 -12.86
CA ILE A 42 9.06 -4.57 -12.19
C ILE A 42 9.35 -5.72 -11.25
N GLU A 43 10.07 -6.75 -11.71
CA GLU A 43 10.45 -7.91 -10.89
C GLU A 43 11.27 -7.49 -9.67
N TYR A 44 12.26 -6.62 -9.88
CA TYR A 44 13.04 -6.03 -8.80
C TYR A 44 12.15 -5.28 -7.80
N THR A 45 11.22 -4.46 -8.29
CA THR A 45 10.31 -3.68 -7.46
C THR A 45 9.41 -4.59 -6.62
N VAL A 46 8.86 -5.65 -7.21
CA VAL A 46 8.01 -6.62 -6.50
C VAL A 46 8.79 -7.34 -5.41
N ALA A 47 9.98 -7.87 -5.71
CA ALA A 47 10.81 -8.56 -4.73
C ALA A 47 11.15 -7.67 -3.52
N ARG A 48 11.52 -6.41 -3.77
CA ARG A 48 11.80 -5.46 -2.68
C ARG A 48 10.54 -5.05 -1.92
N LEU A 49 9.41 -4.93 -2.61
CA LEU A 49 8.15 -4.59 -1.95
C LEU A 49 7.71 -5.69 -0.98
N GLU A 50 7.87 -6.96 -1.35
CA GLU A 50 7.59 -8.10 -0.46
C GLU A 50 8.41 -8.04 0.83
N GLU A 51 9.73 -7.82 0.71
CA GLU A 51 10.63 -7.65 1.86
C GLU A 51 10.18 -6.51 2.78
N ILE A 52 9.85 -5.35 2.20
CA ILE A 52 9.43 -4.15 2.94
C ILE A 52 8.10 -4.40 3.64
N VAL A 53 7.11 -4.98 2.95
CA VAL A 53 5.79 -5.29 3.50
C VAL A 53 5.91 -6.27 4.66
N ALA A 54 6.72 -7.33 4.52
CA ALA A 54 6.98 -8.28 5.59
C ALA A 54 7.53 -7.59 6.84
N ARG A 55 8.53 -6.72 6.67
CA ARG A 55 9.13 -5.96 7.76
C ARG A 55 8.14 -5.02 8.45
N VAL A 56 7.36 -4.25 7.68
CA VAL A 56 6.37 -3.31 8.23
C VAL A 56 5.27 -4.07 9.01
N ARG A 57 4.82 -5.22 8.50
CA ARG A 57 3.83 -6.06 9.19
C ARG A 57 4.39 -6.66 10.49
N ALA A 58 5.65 -7.08 10.52
CA ALA A 58 6.27 -7.57 11.75
C ALA A 58 6.29 -6.51 12.87
N VAL A 59 6.56 -5.25 12.52
CA VAL A 59 6.52 -4.12 13.47
C VAL A 59 5.09 -3.82 13.91
N ALA A 60 4.14 -3.77 12.97
CA ALA A 60 2.73 -3.51 13.29
C ALA A 60 2.11 -4.61 14.17
N SER A 61 2.47 -5.88 13.95
CA SER A 61 2.01 -7.01 14.78
C SER A 61 2.55 -6.98 16.21
N SER A 62 3.65 -6.25 16.46
CA SER A 62 4.21 -6.09 17.81
C SER A 62 3.54 -4.96 18.60
N ALA A 63 2.77 -4.09 17.92
CA ALA A 63 2.17 -2.88 18.50
C ALA A 63 0.63 -2.97 18.65
N GLU A 64 -0.06 -3.80 17.87
CA GLU A 64 -1.53 -3.93 17.94
C GLU A 64 -1.98 -5.39 17.83
N GLY A 65 -2.59 -5.91 18.91
CA GLY A 65 -3.35 -7.16 18.89
C GLY A 65 -4.64 -6.98 18.09
N GLY A 66 -4.61 -7.28 16.80
CA GLY A 66 -5.77 -7.28 15.93
C GLY A 66 -5.41 -7.75 14.53
N ALA A 67 -5.82 -8.98 14.19
CA ALA A 67 -5.63 -9.56 12.87
C ALA A 67 -6.30 -8.68 11.80
N ARG A 68 -5.51 -7.88 11.07
CA ARG A 68 -5.99 -7.18 9.86
C ARG A 68 -6.08 -8.21 8.74
N GLU A 69 -7.30 -8.49 8.32
CA GLU A 69 -7.64 -9.48 7.30
C GLU A 69 -6.94 -9.17 5.97
N THR A 70 -5.91 -9.96 5.64
CA THR A 70 -5.30 -9.97 4.31
C THR A 70 -6.17 -10.81 3.39
N ARG A 71 -7.24 -10.23 2.85
CA ARG A 71 -7.99 -10.89 1.79
C ARG A 71 -7.17 -10.90 0.49
N PRO A 72 -7.17 -12.00 -0.28
CA PRO A 72 -6.56 -12.04 -1.60
C PRO A 72 -7.07 -10.90 -2.47
N PHE A 73 -6.22 -10.38 -3.36
CA PHE A 73 -6.59 -9.31 -4.29
C PHE A 73 -7.79 -9.70 -5.19
N GLU A 74 -8.05 -11.00 -5.33
CA GLU A 74 -9.12 -11.59 -6.14
C GLU A 74 -10.55 -11.40 -5.56
N GLU A 75 -10.69 -10.98 -4.30
CA GLU A 75 -12.01 -10.78 -3.65
C GLU A 75 -12.47 -9.31 -3.58
N VAL A 76 -11.92 -8.45 -4.44
CA VAL A 76 -12.40 -7.08 -4.61
C VAL A 76 -13.51 -7.09 -5.67
N PRO A 77 -14.76 -6.70 -5.35
CA PRO A 77 -15.86 -6.69 -6.32
C PRO A 77 -15.62 -5.72 -7.49
#